data_AF-A0A7X9Q1A6-F1
#
_entry.id   AF-A0A7X9Q1A6-F1
#
_cell.length_a   1.000
_cell.length_b   1.000
_cell.length_c   1.000
_cell.angle_alpha   90.00
_cell.angle_beta   90.00
_cell.angle_gamma   90.00
#
_symmetry.space_group_name_H-M   'P 1'
#
loop_
_entity.id
_entity.type
_entity.pdbx_description
1 polymer ?
#
loop_
_entity_poly.entity_id
_entity_poly.type
_entity_poly.pdbx_seq_one_letter_code
_entity_poly.pdbx_strand_id
1 'polypeptide(L)'
;MIAAGYIGARTVAVTYADHQLVVEVIGKQLSNLGGLSVPLGDVEVTESELDLGGLRAPRSLAFNGGDLYIDLPSGWWQVGVEHRPIRHPIVAAAPSGVPDSPSLIRAMNQRLWGSKFIADAPTDGPFVMGAGYIGWGDGDEWTLASLTSDDRVTTRLERTPNGIVKIADQPTFVGLSNAGQIVRLVGRTTSTVTHVSGDILEIAVHPLKPLIAVQHNDLSISVYDLVADTVVLRVRSDGA
;
A
#
# COMPACT_ATOMS: atom_id res chain seq x y z
N MET A 1 13.36 -8.26 3.24
CA MET A 1 12.53 -7.23 3.92
C MET A 1 11.08 -7.59 3.65
N ILE A 2 10.23 -7.66 4.67
CA ILE A 2 8.85 -8.19 4.54
C ILE A 2 7.84 -7.07 4.30
N ALA A 3 7.89 -6.04 5.12
CA ALA A 3 7.05 -4.85 5.02
C ALA A 3 7.90 -3.61 5.26
N ALA A 4 7.54 -2.49 4.65
CA ALA A 4 8.22 -1.23 4.89
C ALA A 4 7.27 -0.05 4.66
N GLY A 5 7.51 1.05 5.36
CA GLY A 5 6.72 2.25 5.21
C GLY A 5 7.31 3.44 5.95
N TYR A 6 6.77 4.62 5.63
CA TYR A 6 7.12 5.86 6.30
C TYR A 6 6.01 6.25 7.29
N ILE A 7 6.41 6.51 8.54
CA ILE A 7 5.50 6.95 9.61
C ILE A 7 6.01 8.29 10.13
N GLY A 8 5.42 9.37 9.62
CA GLY A 8 5.97 10.72 9.78
C GLY A 8 7.34 10.84 9.10
N ALA A 9 8.37 11.20 9.86
CA ALA A 9 9.75 11.33 9.38
C ALA A 9 10.60 10.06 9.61
N ARG A 10 9.97 8.93 9.92
CA ARG A 10 10.63 7.68 10.30
C ARG A 10 10.47 6.67 9.18
N THR A 11 11.52 5.91 8.93
CA THR A 11 11.42 4.70 8.11
C THR A 11 11.20 3.53 9.05
N VAL A 12 10.15 2.76 8.83
CA VAL A 12 9.88 1.53 9.57
C VAL A 12 9.97 0.38 8.58
N ALA A 13 10.72 -0.65 8.95
CA ALA A 13 10.82 -1.88 8.20
C ALA A 13 10.51 -3.06 9.12
N VAL A 14 9.89 -4.09 8.56
CA VAL A 14 9.74 -5.39 9.20
C VAL A 14 10.64 -6.34 8.44
N THR A 15 11.67 -6.83 9.13
CA THR A 15 12.65 -7.77 8.60
C THR A 15 12.40 -9.17 9.18
N TYR A 16 13.07 -10.16 8.62
CA TYR A 16 13.02 -11.54 9.10
C TYR A 16 14.41 -11.91 9.59
N ALA A 17 14.51 -12.39 10.83
CA ALA A 17 15.74 -12.87 11.45
C ALA A 17 15.41 -13.95 12.48
N ASP A 18 16.19 -15.04 12.52
CA ASP A 18 16.08 -16.11 13.52
C ASP A 18 14.65 -16.64 13.74
N HIS A 19 13.90 -16.90 12.65
CA HIS A 19 12.50 -17.35 12.68
C HIS A 19 11.50 -16.34 13.27
N GLN A 20 11.85 -15.05 13.30
CA GLN A 20 11.05 -13.97 13.86
C GLN A 20 10.92 -12.80 12.89
N LEU A 21 9.80 -12.07 13.01
CA LEU A 21 9.64 -10.75 12.41
C LEU A 21 10.24 -9.72 13.37
N VAL A 22 11.18 -8.91 12.88
CA VAL A 22 11.84 -7.87 13.66
C VAL A 22 11.43 -6.50 13.12
N VAL A 23 10.98 -5.61 14.01
CA VAL A 23 10.63 -4.24 13.65
C VAL A 23 11.86 -3.35 13.78
N GLU A 24 12.30 -2.80 12.66
CA GLU A 24 13.40 -1.84 12.59
C GLU A 24 12.83 -0.43 12.39
N VAL A 25 13.27 0.52 13.23
CA VAL A 25 12.85 1.92 13.15
C VAL A 25 14.09 2.78 12.95
N ILE A 26 14.18 3.41 11.79
CA ILE A 26 15.23 4.36 11.45
C ILE A 26 14.69 5.77 11.61
N GLY A 27 15.36 6.57 12.46
CA GLY A 27 14.98 7.94 12.80
C GLY A 27 14.58 8.09 14.26
N LYS A 28 13.60 8.95 14.55
CA LYS A 28 13.09 9.11 15.93
C LYS A 28 12.38 7.84 16.40
N GLN A 29 12.51 7.55 17.68
CA GLN A 29 11.79 6.47 18.35
C GLN A 29 10.27 6.52 18.06
N LEU A 30 9.68 5.34 17.90
CA LEU A 30 8.27 5.13 17.62
C LEU A 30 7.72 4.15 18.67
N SER A 31 7.17 4.67 19.77
CA SER A 31 6.53 3.89 20.85
C SER A 31 7.30 2.64 21.32
N ASN A 32 8.65 2.72 21.39
CA ASN A 32 9.50 1.58 21.74
C ASN A 32 9.40 0.36 20.81
N LEU A 33 8.86 0.50 19.60
CA LEU A 33 8.72 -0.59 18.64
C LEU A 33 10.06 -1.02 18.01
N GLY A 34 11.11 -0.21 18.11
CA GLY A 34 12.42 -0.56 17.56
C GLY A 34 13.01 -1.78 18.27
N GLY A 35 13.26 -2.84 17.51
CA GLY A 35 13.72 -4.13 18.02
C GLY A 35 12.61 -5.03 18.55
N LEU A 36 11.33 -4.65 18.41
CA LEU A 36 10.21 -5.55 18.71
C LEU A 36 10.34 -6.79 17.82
N SER A 37 10.32 -7.96 18.44
CA SER A 37 10.42 -9.24 17.75
C SER A 37 9.18 -10.10 17.98
N VAL A 38 8.65 -10.67 16.91
CA VAL A 38 7.42 -11.47 16.91
C VAL A 38 7.69 -12.82 16.25
N PRO A 39 7.51 -13.95 16.96
CA PRO A 39 7.62 -15.27 16.36
C PRO A 39 6.62 -15.46 15.21
N LEU A 40 7.04 -16.10 14.12
CA LEU A 40 6.15 -16.35 12.97
C LEU A 40 4.88 -17.14 13.34
N GLY A 41 5.00 -18.07 14.30
CA GLY A 41 3.88 -18.85 14.80
C GLY A 41 2.79 -18.00 15.49
N ASP A 42 3.15 -16.85 16.06
CA ASP A 42 2.20 -15.95 16.72
C ASP A 42 1.39 -15.10 15.72
N VAL A 43 1.80 -15.08 14.45
CA VAL A 43 1.12 -14.37 13.35
C VAL A 43 0.63 -15.31 12.24
N GLU A 44 0.61 -16.62 12.50
CA GLU A 44 0.10 -17.64 11.58
C GLU A 44 0.80 -17.60 10.19
N VAL A 45 2.09 -17.30 10.16
CA VAL A 45 2.90 -17.26 8.92
C VAL A 45 3.99 -18.34 8.96
N THR A 46 4.31 -18.89 7.80
CA THR A 46 5.46 -19.77 7.58
C THR A 46 6.52 -19.05 6.73
N GLU A 47 7.78 -19.49 6.82
CA GLU A 47 8.87 -18.90 6.03
C GLU A 47 8.66 -19.01 4.53
N SER A 48 8.08 -20.10 4.05
CA SER A 48 7.78 -20.30 2.64
C SER A 48 6.78 -19.30 2.07
N GLU A 49 6.00 -18.64 2.92
CA GLU A 49 5.06 -17.60 2.53
C GLU A 49 5.69 -16.21 2.50
N LEU A 50 6.87 -16.06 3.09
CA LEU A 50 7.65 -14.81 3.08
C LEU A 50 8.48 -14.72 1.81
N ASP A 51 8.46 -13.56 1.17
CA ASP A 51 9.37 -13.28 0.07
C ASP A 51 10.74 -12.84 0.60
N LEU A 52 11.53 -13.81 1.05
CA LEU A 52 12.86 -13.58 1.57
C LEU A 52 13.87 -13.19 0.47
N GLY A 53 13.56 -13.49 -0.80
CA GLY A 53 14.38 -13.14 -1.95
C GLY A 53 14.25 -11.68 -2.39
N GLY A 54 13.27 -10.93 -1.87
CA GLY A 54 13.01 -9.55 -2.26
C GLY A 54 12.58 -9.41 -3.72
N LEU A 55 11.88 -10.42 -4.25
CA LEU A 55 11.37 -10.44 -5.61
C LEU A 55 10.02 -9.72 -5.77
N ARG A 56 9.40 -9.32 -4.66
CA ARG A 56 8.11 -8.63 -4.56
C ARG A 56 8.28 -7.34 -3.78
N ALA A 57 7.46 -6.35 -4.10
CA ALA A 57 7.35 -5.17 -3.27
C ALA A 57 7.11 -5.53 -1.78
N PRO A 58 7.73 -4.80 -0.86
CA PRO A 58 7.42 -4.90 0.56
C PRO A 58 5.93 -4.68 0.82
N ARG A 59 5.38 -5.47 1.72
CA ARG A 59 3.99 -5.32 2.15
C ARG A 59 3.75 -4.02 2.89
N SER A 60 2.47 -3.66 2.98
CA SER A 60 2.04 -2.43 3.63
C SER A 60 2.16 -2.51 5.15
N LEU A 61 2.44 -1.38 5.77
CA LEU A 61 2.34 -1.19 7.21
C LEU A 61 1.66 0.14 7.55
N ALA A 62 1.07 0.21 8.73
CA ALA A 62 0.45 1.42 9.26
C ALA A 62 0.68 1.50 10.77
N PHE A 63 0.88 2.69 11.32
CA PHE A 63 1.05 2.88 12.75
C PHE A 63 -0.13 3.65 13.32
N ASN A 64 -0.79 3.09 14.33
CA ASN A 64 -1.97 3.67 14.93
C ASN A 64 -1.98 3.43 16.44
N GLY A 65 -2.05 4.52 17.21
CA GLY A 65 -2.26 4.43 18.65
C GLY A 65 -1.14 3.75 19.45
N GLY A 66 0.09 3.68 18.92
CA GLY A 66 1.22 3.02 19.57
C GLY A 66 1.58 1.66 18.98
N ASP A 67 0.70 1.08 18.18
CA ASP A 67 0.88 -0.24 17.58
C ASP A 67 1.12 -0.17 16.08
N LEU A 68 1.79 -1.20 15.58
CA LEU A 68 2.05 -1.40 14.17
C LEU A 68 1.04 -2.40 13.60
N TYR A 69 0.36 -2.01 12.54
CA TYR A 69 -0.49 -2.84 11.72
C TYR A 69 0.31 -3.29 10.50
N ILE A 70 0.50 -4.59 10.34
CA ILE A 70 1.34 -5.18 9.29
C ILE A 70 0.44 -6.05 8.41
N ASP A 71 0.49 -5.83 7.10
CA ASP A 71 -0.05 -6.77 6.13
C ASP A 71 0.90 -7.96 5.99
N LEU A 72 0.42 -9.16 6.28
CA LEU A 72 1.14 -10.42 6.16
C LEU A 72 0.36 -11.37 5.23
N PRO A 73 0.97 -12.47 4.73
CA PRO A 73 0.24 -13.47 3.94
C PRO A 73 -1.02 -14.01 4.63
N SER A 74 -1.00 -14.14 5.96
CA SER A 74 -2.13 -14.56 6.79
C SER A 74 -3.15 -13.42 7.04
N GLY A 75 -2.90 -12.20 6.58
CA GLY A 75 -3.77 -11.02 6.73
C GLY A 75 -3.14 -9.93 7.59
N TRP A 76 -3.98 -9.00 8.06
CA TRP A 76 -3.52 -7.85 8.84
C TRP A 76 -3.40 -8.18 10.32
N TRP A 77 -2.23 -7.85 10.88
CA TRP A 77 -1.90 -8.07 12.29
C TRP A 77 -1.54 -6.77 13.00
N GLN A 78 -2.07 -6.56 14.20
CA GLN A 78 -1.64 -5.53 15.14
C GLN A 78 -0.55 -6.12 16.05
N VAL A 79 0.61 -5.49 16.07
CA VAL A 79 1.74 -5.83 16.94
C VAL A 79 2.14 -4.63 17.76
N GLY A 80 2.45 -4.86 19.04
CA GLY A 80 2.76 -3.84 20.02
C GLY A 80 3.61 -4.40 21.14
N VAL A 81 4.19 -3.53 21.97
CA VAL A 81 5.04 -3.94 23.10
C VAL A 81 4.24 -4.44 24.30
N GLU A 82 2.95 -4.07 24.41
CA GLU A 82 2.13 -4.30 25.61
C GLU A 82 1.21 -5.53 25.50
N HIS A 83 1.06 -6.11 24.31
CA HIS A 83 0.13 -7.20 24.07
C HIS A 83 0.67 -8.20 23.06
N ARG A 84 0.08 -9.40 23.05
CA ARG A 84 0.35 -10.40 22.00
C ARG A 84 -0.15 -9.91 20.63
N PRO A 85 0.40 -10.39 19.51
CA PRO A 85 -0.14 -10.09 18.19
C PRO A 85 -1.63 -10.40 18.08
N ILE A 86 -2.39 -9.49 17.46
CA ILE A 86 -3.84 -9.63 17.27
C ILE A 86 -4.16 -9.52 15.79
N ARG A 87 -4.85 -10.52 15.24
CA ARG A 87 -5.35 -10.46 13.87
C ARG A 87 -6.54 -9.50 13.79
N HIS A 88 -6.55 -8.63 12.79
CA HIS A 88 -7.64 -7.69 12.53
C HIS A 88 -8.33 -7.99 11.21
N PRO A 89 -9.65 -7.74 11.11
CA PRO A 89 -10.38 -7.86 9.86
C PRO A 89 -10.13 -6.65 8.94
N ILE A 90 -8.92 -6.10 8.94
CA ILE A 90 -8.53 -5.01 8.04
C ILE A 90 -8.31 -5.62 6.66
N VAL A 91 -8.78 -4.92 5.63
CA VAL A 91 -8.58 -5.31 4.22
C VAL A 91 -7.66 -4.33 3.49
N ALA A 92 -7.58 -3.10 3.97
CA ALA A 92 -6.66 -2.10 3.45
C ALA A 92 -6.34 -1.05 4.52
N ALA A 93 -5.13 -0.52 4.43
CA ALA A 93 -4.69 0.62 5.23
C ALA A 93 -3.89 1.60 4.36
N ALA A 94 -4.02 2.88 4.66
CA ALA A 94 -3.17 3.91 4.07
C ALA A 94 -2.86 5.00 5.10
N PRO A 95 -1.70 5.67 5.00
CA PRO A 95 -1.46 6.91 5.72
C PRO A 95 -2.61 7.89 5.49
N SER A 96 -2.95 8.64 6.53
CA SER A 96 -3.87 9.78 6.41
C SER A 96 -3.09 11.10 6.46
N GLY A 97 -3.79 12.22 6.28
CA GLY A 97 -3.21 13.55 6.54
C GLY A 97 -2.99 13.84 8.03
N VAL A 98 -3.42 12.95 8.92
CA VAL A 98 -3.28 13.07 10.38
C VAL A 98 -2.15 12.16 10.84
N PRO A 99 -1.12 12.69 11.54
CA PRO A 99 -0.04 11.88 12.10
C PRO A 99 -0.55 10.74 12.97
N ASP A 100 0.06 9.56 12.82
CA ASP A 100 -0.20 8.38 13.64
C ASP A 100 -1.68 7.93 13.68
N SER A 101 -2.47 8.32 12.67
CA SER A 101 -3.90 8.04 12.54
C SER A 101 -4.22 7.60 11.11
N PRO A 102 -3.73 6.44 10.66
CA PRO A 102 -3.95 5.94 9.31
C PRO A 102 -5.44 5.72 9.05
N SER A 103 -5.82 5.75 7.78
CA SER A 103 -7.13 5.27 7.35
C SER A 103 -7.07 3.74 7.31
N LEU A 104 -7.89 3.10 8.14
CA LEU A 104 -8.05 1.64 8.19
C LEU A 104 -9.43 1.27 7.68
N ILE A 105 -9.51 0.31 6.76
CA ILE A 105 -10.77 -0.23 6.25
C ILE A 105 -10.89 -1.69 6.67
N ARG A 106 -12.04 -2.02 7.28
CA ARG A 106 -12.34 -3.34 7.84
C ARG A 106 -13.46 -4.02 7.07
N ALA A 107 -13.34 -5.32 6.87
CA ALA A 107 -14.42 -6.16 6.36
C ALA A 107 -15.25 -6.72 7.52
N MET A 108 -16.53 -6.35 7.61
CA MET A 108 -17.44 -6.86 8.63
C MET A 108 -18.86 -6.99 8.04
N ASN A 109 -19.47 -8.17 8.17
CA ASN A 109 -20.86 -8.43 7.76
C ASN A 109 -21.16 -8.03 6.31
N GLN A 110 -20.33 -8.47 5.35
CA GLN A 110 -20.46 -8.14 3.91
C GLN A 110 -20.39 -6.63 3.60
N ARG A 111 -19.71 -5.88 4.47
CA ARG A 111 -19.51 -4.44 4.32
C ARG A 111 -18.09 -4.05 4.64
N LEU A 112 -17.67 -2.95 4.02
CA LEU A 112 -16.44 -2.26 4.36
C LEU A 112 -16.74 -1.13 5.34
N TRP A 113 -15.95 -1.05 6.40
CA TRP A 113 -16.08 -0.08 7.49
C TRP A 113 -14.79 0.70 7.68
N GLY A 114 -14.88 2.02 7.63
CA GLY A 114 -13.86 2.98 8.06
C GLY A 114 -14.46 3.98 9.04
N SER A 115 -13.63 4.86 9.60
CA SER A 115 -14.07 5.82 10.63
C SER A 115 -15.21 6.74 10.18
N LYS A 116 -15.26 7.08 8.89
CA LYS A 116 -16.29 7.93 8.26
C LYS A 116 -16.86 7.30 6.98
N PHE A 117 -16.67 5.99 6.82
CA PHE A 117 -16.95 5.28 5.57
C PHE A 117 -17.67 3.98 5.85
N ILE A 118 -18.78 3.72 5.15
CA ILE A 118 -19.45 2.43 5.14
C ILE A 118 -19.87 2.14 3.69
N ALA A 119 -19.57 0.94 3.20
CA ALA A 119 -20.00 0.49 1.88
C ALA A 119 -20.42 -0.97 1.87
N ASP A 120 -21.51 -1.27 1.16
CA ASP A 120 -21.78 -2.62 0.69
C ASP A 120 -20.78 -2.92 -0.44
N ALA A 121 -19.93 -3.92 -0.22
CA ALA A 121 -18.84 -4.30 -1.12
C ALA A 121 -18.35 -5.72 -0.77
N PRO A 122 -17.71 -6.43 -1.71
CA PRO A 122 -17.02 -7.68 -1.42
C PRO A 122 -16.05 -7.53 -0.24
N THR A 123 -15.92 -8.59 0.54
CA THR A 123 -15.06 -8.60 1.75
C THR A 123 -13.76 -9.37 1.57
N ASP A 124 -13.64 -10.08 0.46
CA ASP A 124 -12.56 -11.00 0.08
C ASP A 124 -11.91 -10.63 -1.27
N GLY A 125 -12.24 -9.45 -1.81
CA GLY A 125 -11.71 -8.96 -3.08
C GLY A 125 -10.32 -8.32 -2.97
N PRO A 126 -9.71 -7.95 -4.10
CA PRO A 126 -8.53 -7.10 -4.10
C PRO A 126 -8.93 -5.67 -3.71
N PHE A 127 -8.17 -5.08 -2.79
CA PHE A 127 -8.38 -3.70 -2.32
C PHE A 127 -7.15 -2.84 -2.59
N VAL A 128 -7.39 -1.58 -2.90
CA VAL A 128 -6.36 -0.56 -3.02
C VAL A 128 -6.79 0.71 -2.30
N MET A 129 -5.87 1.39 -1.64
CA MET A 129 -6.15 2.68 -1.00
C MET A 129 -5.15 3.73 -1.45
N GLY A 130 -5.62 4.97 -1.52
CA GLY A 130 -4.79 6.11 -1.88
C GLY A 130 -5.60 7.39 -2.03
N ALA A 131 -4.95 8.51 -1.76
CA ALA A 131 -5.46 9.86 -1.91
C ALA A 131 -6.84 10.12 -1.25
N GLY A 132 -7.13 9.44 -0.13
CA GLY A 132 -8.41 9.57 0.59
C GLY A 132 -9.56 8.74 0.00
N TYR A 133 -9.24 7.77 -0.86
CA TYR A 133 -10.18 6.85 -1.48
C TYR A 133 -9.78 5.39 -1.21
N ILE A 134 -10.76 4.50 -1.32
CA ILE A 134 -10.57 3.06 -1.43
C ILE A 134 -11.13 2.59 -2.77
N GLY A 135 -10.46 1.64 -3.39
CA GLY A 135 -10.96 0.90 -4.52
C GLY A 135 -11.05 -0.59 -4.23
N TRP A 136 -12.08 -1.25 -4.76
CA TRP A 136 -12.24 -2.69 -4.68
C TRP A 136 -12.70 -3.25 -6.03
N GLY A 137 -12.23 -4.45 -6.35
CA GLY A 137 -12.57 -5.15 -7.58
C GLY A 137 -13.59 -6.26 -7.36
N ASP A 138 -14.48 -6.44 -8.34
CA ASP A 138 -15.32 -7.61 -8.54
C ASP A 138 -15.15 -8.07 -10.00
N GLY A 139 -14.25 -9.03 -10.22
CA GLY A 139 -13.80 -9.38 -11.58
C GLY A 139 -13.01 -8.25 -12.24
N ASP A 140 -13.48 -7.78 -13.40
CA ASP A 140 -12.89 -6.66 -14.15
C ASP A 140 -13.56 -5.30 -13.81
N GLU A 141 -14.59 -5.30 -12.97
CA GLU A 141 -15.28 -4.12 -12.51
C GLU A 141 -14.67 -3.60 -11.21
N TRP A 142 -14.25 -2.34 -11.22
CA TRP A 142 -13.57 -1.69 -10.10
C TRP A 142 -14.37 -0.49 -9.63
N THR A 143 -14.76 -0.53 -8.37
CA THR A 143 -15.40 0.62 -7.72
C THR A 143 -14.38 1.38 -6.92
N LEU A 144 -14.43 2.70 -7.01
CA LEU A 144 -13.67 3.67 -6.26
C LEU A 144 -14.64 4.48 -5.42
N ALA A 145 -14.39 4.60 -4.11
CA ALA A 145 -15.23 5.35 -3.20
C ALA A 145 -14.42 6.27 -2.29
N SER A 146 -14.95 7.47 -2.07
CA SER A 146 -14.38 8.44 -1.14
C SER A 146 -14.54 7.95 0.30
N LEU A 147 -13.51 8.16 1.11
CA LEU A 147 -13.56 7.82 2.54
C LEU A 147 -14.27 8.87 3.39
N THR A 148 -14.65 10.00 2.79
CA THR A 148 -15.20 11.16 3.51
C THR A 148 -16.46 11.75 2.86
N SER A 149 -16.88 11.23 1.71
CA SER A 149 -18.09 11.65 1.01
C SER A 149 -18.76 10.46 0.33
N ASP A 150 -20.00 10.62 -0.10
CA ASP A 150 -20.74 9.56 -0.80
C ASP A 150 -20.35 9.41 -2.29
N ASP A 151 -19.27 10.06 -2.72
CA ASP A 151 -18.82 9.96 -4.11
C ASP A 151 -18.27 8.56 -4.42
N ARG A 152 -18.80 7.98 -5.49
CA ARG A 152 -18.46 6.66 -5.99
C ARG A 152 -18.41 6.64 -7.50
N VAL A 153 -17.45 5.88 -8.01
CA VAL A 153 -17.21 5.70 -9.43
C VAL A 153 -16.90 4.25 -9.67
N THR A 154 -17.50 3.68 -10.72
CA THR A 154 -17.17 2.34 -11.18
C THR A 154 -16.60 2.40 -12.58
N THR A 155 -15.56 1.62 -12.83
CA THR A 155 -14.86 1.55 -14.12
C THR A 155 -14.38 0.13 -14.37
N ARG A 156 -13.96 -0.17 -15.60
CA ARG A 156 -13.39 -1.48 -15.93
C ARG A 156 -11.87 -1.40 -15.97
N LEU A 157 -11.21 -2.33 -15.28
CA LEU A 157 -9.76 -2.49 -15.29
C LEU A 157 -9.42 -3.94 -15.64
N GLU A 158 -8.45 -4.11 -16.54
CA GLU A 158 -7.98 -5.44 -16.94
C GLU A 158 -7.16 -6.13 -15.82
N ARG A 159 -6.66 -5.36 -14.85
CA ARG A 159 -5.85 -5.83 -13.72
C ARG A 159 -6.15 -5.05 -12.46
N THR A 160 -5.72 -5.62 -11.33
CA THR A 160 -5.64 -4.93 -10.06
C THR A 160 -4.76 -3.67 -10.19
N PRO A 161 -5.29 -2.49 -9.89
CA PRO A 161 -4.52 -1.25 -9.86
C PRO A 161 -3.51 -1.29 -8.70
N ASN A 162 -2.38 -0.63 -8.90
CA ASN A 162 -1.31 -0.52 -7.90
C ASN A 162 -1.59 0.57 -6.86
N GLY A 163 -2.48 1.53 -7.16
CA GLY A 163 -2.77 2.64 -6.26
C GLY A 163 -3.88 3.55 -6.75
N ILE A 164 -4.19 4.56 -5.93
CA ILE A 164 -5.11 5.65 -6.27
C ILE A 164 -4.40 6.98 -6.04
N VAL A 165 -4.54 7.88 -7.00
CA VAL A 165 -4.06 9.28 -6.90
C VAL A 165 -5.21 10.24 -7.19
N LYS A 166 -4.99 11.55 -6.94
CA LYS A 166 -5.85 12.62 -7.43
C LYS A 166 -5.17 13.36 -8.57
N ILE A 167 -5.80 13.43 -9.73
CA ILE A 167 -5.37 14.24 -10.88
C ILE A 167 -6.48 15.23 -11.18
N ALA A 168 -6.16 16.54 -11.19
CA ALA A 168 -7.16 17.61 -11.31
C ALA A 168 -8.34 17.43 -10.33
N ASP A 169 -8.04 17.10 -9.08
CA ASP A 169 -8.99 16.80 -8.00
C ASP A 169 -9.93 15.60 -8.23
N GLN A 170 -9.72 14.82 -9.29
CA GLN A 170 -10.46 13.61 -9.57
C GLN A 170 -9.69 12.36 -9.12
N PRO A 171 -10.35 11.41 -8.42
CA PRO A 171 -9.72 10.15 -8.11
C PRO A 171 -9.41 9.36 -9.38
N THR A 172 -8.22 8.79 -9.43
CA THR A 172 -7.70 8.11 -10.61
C THR A 172 -6.95 6.86 -10.16
N PHE A 173 -7.34 5.71 -10.69
CA PHE A 173 -6.57 4.48 -10.52
C PHE A 173 -5.25 4.58 -11.29
N VAL A 174 -4.20 4.06 -10.68
CA VAL A 174 -2.90 3.88 -11.32
C VAL A 174 -2.64 2.39 -11.41
N GLY A 175 -2.32 1.90 -12.60
CA GLY A 175 -1.99 0.48 -12.78
C GLY A 175 -1.12 0.24 -14.00
N LEU A 176 -0.57 -0.97 -14.08
CA LEU A 176 0.14 -1.45 -15.26
C LEU A 176 -0.79 -2.18 -16.22
N SER A 177 -0.51 -2.09 -17.51
CA SER A 177 -1.11 -2.98 -18.52
C SER A 177 -0.79 -4.46 -18.25
N ASN A 178 -1.50 -5.37 -18.93
CA ASN A 178 -1.22 -6.81 -18.91
C ASN A 178 0.24 -7.17 -19.23
N ALA A 179 0.86 -6.45 -20.15
CA ALA A 179 2.27 -6.66 -20.50
C ALA A 179 3.26 -6.06 -19.49
N GLY A 180 2.80 -5.36 -18.45
CA GLY A 180 3.65 -4.73 -17.42
C GLY A 180 4.37 -3.44 -17.85
N GLN A 181 4.28 -3.05 -19.13
CA GLN A 181 5.12 -1.97 -19.67
C GLN A 181 4.45 -0.59 -19.69
N ILE A 182 3.11 -0.54 -19.63
CA ILE A 182 2.35 0.70 -19.77
C ILE A 182 1.76 1.10 -18.44
N VAL A 183 2.12 2.28 -17.93
CA VAL A 183 1.46 2.89 -16.78
C VAL A 183 0.22 3.65 -17.26
N ARG A 184 -0.94 3.20 -16.79
CA ARG A 184 -2.24 3.76 -17.11
C ARG A 184 -2.82 4.52 -15.93
N LEU A 185 -3.38 5.67 -16.23
CA LEU A 185 -4.23 6.46 -15.34
C LEU A 185 -5.67 6.25 -15.79
N VAL A 186 -6.52 5.69 -14.92
CA VAL A 186 -7.93 5.43 -15.23
C VAL A 186 -8.81 6.22 -14.26
N GLY A 187 -9.37 7.31 -14.76
CA GLY A 187 -10.33 8.14 -14.05
C GLY A 187 -11.77 7.73 -14.37
N ARG A 188 -12.72 8.61 -14.02
CA ARG A 188 -14.17 8.38 -14.21
C ARG A 188 -14.59 8.25 -15.68
N THR A 189 -13.94 9.01 -16.57
CA THR A 189 -14.32 9.08 -17.99
C THR A 189 -13.11 8.99 -18.93
N THR A 190 -11.91 8.89 -18.38
CA THR A 190 -10.66 8.97 -19.14
C THR A 190 -9.73 7.82 -18.79
N SER A 191 -9.03 7.33 -19.81
CA SER A 191 -7.88 6.44 -19.65
C SER A 191 -6.71 7.07 -20.39
N THR A 192 -5.62 7.32 -19.67
CA THR A 192 -4.43 7.98 -20.22
C THR A 192 -3.22 7.07 -20.04
N VAL A 193 -2.39 6.99 -21.08
CA VAL A 193 -1.07 6.37 -21.02
C VAL A 193 -0.06 7.44 -20.63
N THR A 194 0.73 7.18 -19.59
CA THR A 194 1.77 8.13 -19.15
C THR A 194 3.06 7.92 -19.94
N HIS A 195 3.87 8.99 -20.06
CA HIS A 195 5.20 8.93 -20.66
C HIS A 195 6.18 8.06 -19.87
N VAL A 196 5.80 7.64 -18.66
CA VAL A 196 6.57 6.79 -17.74
C VAL A 196 6.64 5.34 -18.21
N SER A 197 5.81 4.96 -19.18
CA SER A 197 5.77 3.62 -19.79
C SER A 197 7.11 3.21 -20.41
N GLY A 198 7.43 1.91 -20.38
CA GLY A 198 8.66 1.35 -20.95
C GLY A 198 9.17 0.10 -20.22
N ASP A 199 10.49 0.03 -20.03
CA ASP A 199 11.19 -1.01 -19.28
C ASP A 199 10.92 -0.89 -17.77
N ILE A 200 9.70 -1.29 -17.38
CA ILE A 200 9.21 -1.24 -16.01
C ILE A 200 9.26 -2.64 -15.42
N LEU A 201 9.94 -2.77 -14.29
CA LEU A 201 9.91 -3.96 -13.46
C LEU A 201 8.72 -3.90 -12.49
N GLU A 202 8.57 -2.77 -11.80
CA GLU A 202 7.54 -2.57 -10.77
C GLU A 202 7.17 -1.09 -10.61
N ILE A 203 5.96 -0.84 -10.10
CA ILE A 203 5.53 0.51 -9.70
C ILE A 203 4.98 0.50 -8.28
N ALA A 204 5.26 1.58 -7.56
CA ALA A 204 4.64 1.91 -6.27
C ALA A 204 3.99 3.29 -6.36
N VAL A 205 2.80 3.43 -5.80
CA VAL A 205 2.01 4.67 -5.85
C VAL A 205 2.06 5.35 -4.49
N HIS A 206 2.36 6.65 -4.48
CA HIS A 206 2.42 7.40 -3.23
C HIS A 206 0.99 7.56 -2.66
N PRO A 207 0.76 7.22 -1.38
CA PRO A 207 -0.60 7.12 -0.84
C PRO A 207 -1.33 8.46 -0.65
N LEU A 208 -0.60 9.59 -0.64
CA LEU A 208 -1.17 10.92 -0.37
C LEU A 208 -0.93 11.97 -1.48
N LYS A 209 -0.03 11.69 -2.42
CA LYS A 209 0.45 12.65 -3.41
C LYS A 209 0.35 12.00 -4.77
N PRO A 210 0.19 12.77 -5.86
CA PRO A 210 0.15 12.22 -7.20
C PRO A 210 1.57 11.84 -7.69
N LEU A 211 2.28 11.03 -6.91
CA LEU A 211 3.62 10.56 -7.20
C LEU A 211 3.59 9.05 -7.45
N ILE A 212 4.43 8.60 -8.36
CA ILE A 212 4.72 7.18 -8.55
C ILE A 212 6.22 6.95 -8.51
N ALA A 213 6.64 5.87 -7.86
CA ALA A 213 7.98 5.33 -7.98
C ALA A 213 7.92 4.18 -8.99
N VAL A 214 8.86 4.18 -9.93
CA VAL A 214 8.97 3.18 -10.98
C VAL A 214 10.36 2.59 -10.91
N GLN A 215 10.43 1.27 -10.72
CA GLN A 215 11.66 0.52 -10.83
C GLN A 215 11.84 0.04 -12.27
N HIS A 216 13.01 0.28 -12.82
CA HIS A 216 13.38 -0.09 -14.17
C HIS A 216 14.15 -1.42 -14.20
N ASN A 217 14.28 -2.02 -15.39
CA ASN A 217 15.02 -3.28 -15.58
C ASN A 217 16.52 -3.17 -15.21
N ASP A 218 17.10 -1.97 -15.24
CA ASP A 218 18.46 -1.70 -14.77
C ASP A 218 18.55 -1.50 -13.24
N LEU A 219 17.47 -1.82 -12.52
CA LEU A 219 17.28 -1.65 -11.08
C LEU A 219 17.32 -0.20 -10.58
N SER A 220 17.39 0.78 -11.48
CA SER A 220 17.22 2.18 -11.10
C SER A 220 15.76 2.45 -10.72
N ILE A 221 15.55 3.40 -9.81
CA ILE A 221 14.23 3.85 -9.38
C ILE A 221 14.07 5.32 -9.75
N SER A 222 13.02 5.63 -10.49
CA SER A 222 12.61 7.00 -10.80
C SER A 222 11.31 7.34 -10.07
N VAL A 223 11.24 8.51 -9.45
CA VAL A 223 10.01 9.05 -8.86
C VAL A 223 9.47 10.14 -9.75
N TYR A 224 8.23 10.00 -10.21
CA TYR A 224 7.54 10.92 -11.10
C TYR A 224 6.42 11.66 -10.38
N ASP A 225 6.26 12.93 -10.70
CA ASP A 225 5.06 13.70 -10.42
C ASP A 225 4.10 13.58 -11.60
N LEU A 226 2.94 12.96 -11.37
CA LEU A 226 1.93 12.70 -12.39
C LEU A 226 1.14 13.94 -12.81
N VAL A 227 1.16 15.01 -12.01
CA VAL A 227 0.49 16.26 -12.34
C VAL A 227 1.43 17.18 -13.11
N ALA A 228 2.67 17.33 -12.63
CA ALA A 228 3.68 18.14 -13.31
C ALA A 228 4.25 17.44 -14.56
N ASP A 229 4.04 16.12 -14.69
CA ASP A 229 4.60 15.28 -15.74
C ASP A 229 6.14 15.33 -15.78
N THR A 230 6.77 15.27 -14.60
CA THR A 230 8.23 15.40 -14.46
C THR A 230 8.84 14.37 -13.51
N VAL A 231 10.13 14.08 -13.70
CA VAL A 231 10.93 13.29 -12.75
C VAL A 231 11.34 14.18 -11.58
N VAL A 232 10.98 13.76 -10.37
CA VAL A 232 11.33 14.45 -9.11
C VAL A 232 12.62 13.91 -8.52
N LEU A 233 12.86 12.60 -8.66
CA LEU A 233 14.04 11.93 -8.10
C LEU A 233 14.45 10.76 -8.99
N ARG A 234 15.76 10.51 -9.07
CA ARG A 234 16.32 9.26 -9.57
C ARG A 234 17.30 8.69 -8.57
N VAL A 235 17.19 7.40 -8.33
CA VAL A 235 18.09 6.60 -7.51
C VAL A 235 18.66 5.50 -8.39
N ARG A 236 19.98 5.33 -8.37
CA ARG A 236 20.65 4.20 -9.01
C ARG A 236 21.23 3.32 -7.93
N SER A 237 21.19 2.01 -8.11
CA SER A 237 22.09 1.16 -7.36
C SER A 237 23.48 1.40 -7.93
N ASP A 238 24.32 2.10 -7.18
CA ASP A 238 25.75 2.03 -7.44
C ASP A 238 26.12 0.58 -7.14
N GLY A 239 26.48 -0.18 -8.19
CA GLY A 239 26.80 -1.60 -8.07
C GLY A 239 27.82 -1.81 -6.95
N ALA A 240 27.39 -2.48 -5.88
CA ALA A 240 28.26 -3.01 -4.85
C ALA A 240 28.81 -4.37 -5.29
#